data_AF-A0A6C8GNS3-F1
#
_entry.id   AF-A0A6C8GNS3-F1
#
_cell.length_a   1.000
_cell.length_b   1.000
_cell.length_c   1.000
_cell.angle_alpha   90.00
_cell.angle_beta   90.00
_cell.angle_gamma   90.00
#
_symmetry.space_group_name_H-M   'P 1'
#
loop_
_entity.id
_entity.type
_entity.pdbx_description
1 polymer ?
#
loop_
_entity_poly.entity_id
_entity_poly.type
_entity_poly.pdbx_seq_one_letter_code
_entity_poly.pdbx_strand_id
1 'polypeptide(L)'
;TLPMVWYVPPLSPIQSYADAGGLPHNGNILPAVETLRIPVQYLANMLSAGDTGPVIRALKRMMAMRHYMRSQTVEGVTDTRAIEEVGLSIQQVEEMYRYLAIANYEDRFVIPTSHREMARDAFPERNGCGFTFGDGCHGSDTKFNLFNSSRIDAIKCSTVAVLMPSLMPSISPKCVIKRRGNNANPQSDWPVDGVSGRRVVGMSG
;
A
#
# COMPACT_ATOMS: atom_id res chain seq x y z
N THR A 1 -11.85 16.35 -11.64
CA THR A 1 -10.74 15.95 -10.75
C THR A 1 -10.21 14.56 -11.01
N LEU A 2 -10.85 13.71 -11.85
CA LEU A 2 -10.44 12.32 -12.11
C LEU A 2 -10.05 11.59 -10.80
N PRO A 3 -11.04 11.20 -9.98
CA PRO A 3 -10.76 10.62 -8.69
C PRO A 3 -9.96 9.32 -8.83
N MET A 4 -8.95 9.17 -7.97
CA MET A 4 -8.04 8.00 -7.93
C MET A 4 -8.45 6.97 -6.87
N VAL A 5 -9.59 7.17 -6.20
CA VAL A 5 -10.15 6.25 -5.21
C VAL A 5 -11.52 5.80 -5.69
N TRP A 6 -11.69 4.50 -5.90
CA TRP A 6 -12.89 3.90 -6.47
C TRP A 6 -13.57 2.97 -5.45
N TYR A 7 -14.87 2.73 -5.63
CA TYR A 7 -15.68 1.95 -4.72
C TYR A 7 -16.42 0.82 -5.43
N VAL A 8 -16.53 -0.32 -4.75
CA VAL A 8 -17.42 -1.42 -5.15
C VAL A 8 -18.79 -1.19 -4.49
N PRO A 9 -19.90 -1.17 -5.25
CA PRO A 9 -21.22 -0.93 -4.67
C PRO A 9 -21.65 -2.09 -3.75
N PRO A 10 -22.29 -1.79 -2.59
CA PRO A 10 -22.70 -2.81 -1.64
C PRO A 10 -23.93 -3.58 -2.12
N LEU A 11 -23.97 -4.89 -1.84
CA LEU A 11 -25.17 -5.70 -2.01
C LEU A 11 -26.13 -5.43 -0.84
N SER A 12 -27.40 -5.13 -1.14
CA SER A 12 -28.43 -5.01 -0.12
C SER A 12 -28.92 -6.39 0.36
N PRO A 13 -29.53 -6.53 1.55
CA PRO A 13 -30.03 -7.80 2.07
C PRO A 13 -31.31 -8.21 1.30
N ILE A 14 -31.13 -8.81 0.13
CA ILE A 14 -32.19 -9.39 -0.70
C ILE A 14 -32.25 -10.91 -0.57
N GLN A 15 -31.14 -11.57 -0.23
CA GLN A 15 -31.06 -13.03 -0.16
C GLN A 15 -32.08 -13.62 0.83
N SER A 16 -32.20 -13.03 2.03
CA SER A 16 -33.17 -13.49 3.05
C SER A 16 -34.63 -13.35 2.60
N TYR A 17 -34.93 -12.41 1.70
CA TYR A 17 -36.28 -12.20 1.15
C TYR A 17 -36.52 -13.05 -0.10
N ALA A 18 -35.47 -13.29 -0.89
CA ALA A 18 -35.47 -14.21 -2.03
C ALA A 18 -35.68 -15.66 -1.56
N ASP A 19 -34.93 -16.10 -0.55
CA ASP A 19 -35.00 -17.43 0.05
C ASP A 19 -36.36 -17.67 0.75
N ALA A 20 -37.03 -16.60 1.21
CA ALA A 20 -38.38 -16.63 1.78
C ALA A 20 -39.50 -16.65 0.72
N GLY A 21 -39.15 -16.76 -0.57
CA GLY A 21 -40.13 -16.83 -1.68
C GLY A 21 -40.75 -15.48 -2.06
N GLY A 22 -40.21 -14.37 -1.57
CA GLY A 22 -40.77 -13.03 -1.80
C GLY A 22 -40.43 -12.40 -3.15
N LEU A 23 -39.58 -13.02 -3.98
CA LEU A 23 -39.17 -12.46 -5.27
C LEU A 23 -39.75 -13.23 -6.46
N PRO A 24 -40.36 -12.54 -7.44
CA PRO A 24 -40.76 -13.17 -8.68
C PRO A 24 -39.53 -13.73 -9.40
N HIS A 25 -39.55 -15.02 -9.71
CA HIS A 25 -38.54 -15.66 -10.56
C HIS A 25 -38.84 -15.26 -12.01
N ASN A 26 -38.08 -14.30 -12.54
CA ASN A 26 -38.24 -13.78 -13.90
C ASN A 26 -37.67 -14.75 -14.97
N GLY A 27 -37.65 -16.06 -14.71
CA GLY A 27 -36.94 -17.05 -15.53
C GLY A 27 -35.41 -17.04 -15.38
N ASN A 28 -34.84 -15.99 -14.78
CA ASN A 28 -33.41 -15.89 -14.49
C ASN A 28 -33.09 -16.47 -13.10
N ILE A 29 -31.91 -17.08 -12.99
CA ILE A 29 -31.42 -17.73 -11.76
C ILE A 29 -31.06 -16.69 -10.67
N LEU A 30 -30.76 -15.46 -11.09
CA LEU A 30 -30.39 -14.36 -10.21
C LEU A 30 -31.61 -13.49 -9.88
N PRO A 31 -31.80 -13.08 -8.60
CA PRO A 31 -32.86 -12.16 -8.25
C PRO A 31 -32.69 -10.81 -8.98
N ALA A 32 -33.82 -10.20 -9.35
CA ALA A 32 -33.81 -8.93 -10.07
C ALA A 32 -33.11 -7.84 -9.24
N VAL A 33 -32.08 -7.23 -9.83
CA VAL A 33 -31.29 -6.15 -9.21
C VAL A 33 -32.15 -4.89 -8.95
N GLU A 34 -33.27 -4.77 -9.66
CA GLU A 34 -34.24 -3.68 -9.52
C GLU A 34 -35.08 -3.80 -8.24
N THR A 35 -35.20 -4.99 -7.67
CA THR A 35 -35.96 -5.24 -6.43
C THR A 35 -35.10 -5.08 -5.16
N LEU A 36 -33.86 -4.58 -5.28
CA LEU A 36 -33.04 -4.29 -4.12
C LEU A 36 -33.69 -3.18 -3.26
N ARG A 37 -33.55 -3.31 -1.93
CA ARG A 37 -34.09 -2.33 -0.97
C ARG A 37 -33.53 -0.92 -1.17
N ILE A 38 -32.29 -0.82 -1.63
CA ILE A 38 -31.63 0.47 -1.89
C ILE A 38 -31.90 0.85 -3.34
N PRO A 39 -32.47 2.04 -3.61
CA PRO A 39 -32.73 2.46 -4.98
C PRO A 39 -31.42 2.57 -5.76
N VAL A 40 -31.32 1.87 -6.88
CA VAL A 40 -30.13 1.87 -7.75
C VAL A 40 -29.77 3.28 -8.24
N GLN A 41 -30.76 4.16 -8.38
CA GLN A 41 -30.56 5.56 -8.78
C GLN A 41 -29.70 6.33 -7.76
N TYR A 42 -29.84 6.02 -6.46
CA TYR A 42 -29.02 6.67 -5.43
C TYR A 42 -27.53 6.33 -5.59
N LEU A 43 -27.23 5.05 -5.86
CA LEU A 43 -25.86 4.60 -6.12
C LEU A 43 -25.30 5.18 -7.41
N ALA A 44 -26.13 5.30 -8.45
CA ALA A 44 -25.74 5.88 -9.72
C ALA A 44 -25.35 7.36 -9.58
N ASN A 45 -26.13 8.14 -8.81
CA ASN A 45 -25.83 9.55 -8.57
C ASN A 45 -24.49 9.74 -7.83
N MET A 46 -24.11 8.79 -6.97
CA MET A 46 -22.86 8.86 -6.20
C MET A 46 -21.63 8.38 -6.98
N LEU A 47 -21.78 7.32 -7.79
CA LEU A 47 -20.64 6.59 -8.36
C LEU A 47 -20.44 6.81 -9.86
N SER A 48 -21.50 7.16 -10.59
CA SER A 48 -21.52 7.17 -12.07
C SER A 48 -22.28 8.37 -12.64
N ALA A 49 -22.37 9.47 -11.89
CA ALA A 49 -23.04 10.71 -12.31
C ALA A 49 -24.50 10.52 -12.78
N GLY A 50 -25.20 9.53 -12.22
CA GLY A 50 -26.61 9.24 -12.51
C GLY A 50 -26.85 8.09 -13.49
N ASP A 51 -25.81 7.51 -14.08
CA ASP A 51 -25.93 6.34 -14.96
C ASP A 51 -26.04 5.02 -14.16
N THR A 52 -27.18 4.35 -14.25
CA THR A 52 -27.46 3.09 -13.55
C THR A 52 -26.80 1.87 -14.19
N GLY A 53 -26.46 1.93 -15.48
CA GLY A 53 -25.87 0.81 -16.24
C GLY A 53 -24.64 0.17 -15.59
N PRO A 54 -23.56 0.94 -15.27
CA PRO A 54 -22.35 0.37 -14.66
C PRO A 54 -22.60 -0.19 -13.26
N VAL A 55 -23.51 0.43 -12.50
CA VAL A 55 -23.87 -0.01 -11.15
C VAL A 55 -24.61 -1.34 -11.19
N ILE A 56 -25.63 -1.47 -12.05
CA ILE A 56 -26.40 -2.71 -12.23
C ILE A 56 -25.46 -3.83 -12.68
N ARG A 57 -24.54 -3.55 -13.60
CA ARG A 57 -23.54 -4.52 -14.05
C ARG A 57 -22.65 -5.01 -12.90
N ALA A 58 -22.14 -4.10 -12.07
CA ALA A 58 -21.32 -4.47 -10.92
C ALA A 58 -22.10 -5.33 -9.91
N LEU A 59 -23.35 -4.95 -9.60
CA LEU A 59 -24.21 -5.69 -8.69
C LEU A 59 -24.53 -7.10 -9.21
N LYS A 60 -24.91 -7.24 -10.49
CA LYS A 60 -25.17 -8.54 -11.13
C LYS A 60 -23.97 -9.47 -11.05
N ARG A 61 -22.75 -8.97 -11.31
CA ARG A 61 -21.51 -9.76 -11.22
C ARG A 61 -21.23 -10.26 -9.79
N MET A 62 -21.45 -9.41 -8.79
CA MET A 62 -21.29 -9.79 -7.39
C MET A 62 -22.30 -10.85 -6.95
N MET A 63 -23.53 -10.79 -7.47
CA MET A 63 -24.57 -11.79 -7.22
C MET A 63 -24.26 -13.11 -7.95
N ALA A 64 -23.81 -13.06 -9.21
CA ALA A 64 -23.40 -14.22 -9.98
C ALA A 64 -22.26 -14.99 -9.29
N MET A 65 -21.24 -14.29 -8.80
CA MET A 65 -20.15 -14.89 -8.02
C MET A 65 -20.68 -15.61 -6.77
N ARG A 66 -21.59 -14.98 -6.01
CA ARG A 66 -22.18 -15.60 -4.81
C ARG A 66 -23.00 -16.85 -5.14
N HIS A 67 -23.79 -16.82 -6.21
CA HIS A 67 -24.58 -17.97 -6.66
C HIS A 67 -23.66 -19.14 -7.03
N TYR A 68 -22.63 -18.88 -7.83
CA TYR A 68 -21.67 -19.90 -8.25
C TYR A 68 -20.89 -20.51 -7.08
N MET A 69 -20.37 -19.69 -6.18
CA MET A 69 -19.62 -20.20 -5.02
C MET A 69 -20.51 -20.98 -4.05
N ARG A 70 -21.79 -20.60 -3.93
CA ARG A 70 -22.78 -21.36 -3.17
C ARG A 70 -23.07 -22.72 -3.80
N SER A 71 -23.30 -22.80 -5.12
CA SER A 71 -23.57 -24.08 -5.78
C SER A 71 -22.38 -25.04 -5.61
N GLN A 72 -21.15 -24.53 -5.71
CA GLN A 72 -19.95 -25.33 -5.47
C GLN A 72 -19.81 -25.78 -4.01
N THR A 73 -19.99 -24.88 -3.04
CA THR A 73 -19.70 -25.17 -1.62
C THR A 73 -20.82 -25.96 -0.94
N VAL A 74 -22.07 -25.69 -1.30
CA VAL A 74 -23.26 -26.26 -0.62
C VAL A 74 -23.81 -27.47 -1.38
N GLU A 75 -23.99 -27.34 -2.70
CA GLU A 75 -24.64 -28.36 -3.52
C GLU A 75 -23.62 -29.33 -4.15
N GLY A 76 -22.34 -28.96 -4.19
CA GLY A 76 -21.28 -29.74 -4.83
C GLY A 76 -21.41 -29.76 -6.35
N VAL A 77 -22.18 -28.85 -6.94
CA VAL A 77 -22.48 -28.77 -8.38
C VAL A 77 -21.92 -27.48 -8.96
N THR A 78 -21.24 -27.59 -10.11
CA THR A 78 -20.76 -26.45 -10.88
C THR A 78 -21.87 -25.91 -11.78
N ASP A 79 -22.67 -24.98 -11.27
CA ASP A 79 -23.70 -24.28 -12.04
C ASP A 79 -23.15 -22.99 -12.67
N THR A 80 -22.94 -22.99 -13.99
CA THR A 80 -22.38 -21.85 -14.74
C THR A 80 -23.42 -20.88 -15.26
N ARG A 81 -24.72 -21.16 -15.12
CA ARG A 81 -25.81 -20.36 -15.72
C ARG A 81 -25.79 -18.90 -15.28
N ALA A 82 -25.51 -18.65 -14.00
CA ALA A 82 -25.42 -17.31 -13.42
C ALA A 82 -24.22 -16.50 -13.96
N ILE A 83 -23.12 -17.19 -14.29
CA ILE A 83 -21.88 -16.60 -14.79
C ILE A 83 -22.04 -16.23 -16.27
N GLU A 84 -22.69 -17.10 -17.05
CA GLU A 84 -22.99 -16.89 -18.46
C GLU A 84 -23.90 -15.68 -18.67
N GLU A 85 -24.89 -15.47 -17.79
CA GLU A 85 -25.80 -14.31 -17.84
C GLU A 85 -25.05 -12.96 -17.75
N VAL A 86 -23.97 -12.90 -16.97
CA VAL A 86 -23.17 -11.68 -16.76
C VAL A 86 -21.95 -11.57 -17.68
N GLY A 87 -21.73 -12.57 -18.53
CA GLY A 87 -20.62 -12.63 -19.48
C GLY A 87 -19.25 -12.71 -18.81
N LEU A 88 -19.13 -13.43 -17.69
CA LEU A 88 -17.85 -13.72 -17.04
C LEU A 88 -17.38 -15.13 -17.41
N SER A 89 -16.08 -15.40 -17.26
CA SER A 89 -15.55 -16.78 -17.30
C SER A 89 -15.43 -17.37 -15.91
N ILE A 90 -15.33 -18.70 -15.81
CA ILE A 90 -15.11 -19.40 -14.53
C ILE A 90 -13.84 -18.88 -13.85
N GLN A 91 -12.74 -18.75 -14.61
CA GLN A 91 -11.46 -18.29 -14.10
C GLN A 91 -11.56 -16.86 -13.53
N GLN A 92 -12.29 -15.97 -14.21
CA GLN A 92 -12.52 -14.61 -13.71
C GLN A 92 -13.29 -14.61 -12.39
N VAL A 93 -14.26 -15.51 -12.22
CA VAL A 93 -15.03 -15.61 -10.98
C VAL A 93 -14.20 -16.18 -9.84
N GLU A 94 -13.34 -17.16 -10.11
CA GLU A 94 -12.39 -17.70 -9.13
C GLU A 94 -11.35 -16.66 -8.70
N GLU A 95 -10.80 -15.88 -9.64
CA GLU A 95 -9.92 -14.75 -9.34
C GLU A 95 -10.64 -13.68 -8.53
N MET A 96 -11.87 -13.31 -8.92
CA MET A 96 -12.71 -12.40 -8.14
C MET A 96 -12.92 -12.92 -6.71
N TYR A 97 -13.18 -14.21 -6.53
CA TYR A 97 -13.35 -14.81 -5.21
C TYR A 97 -12.05 -14.77 -4.40
N ARG A 98 -10.89 -15.04 -5.02
CA ARG A 98 -9.58 -14.92 -4.38
C ARG A 98 -9.35 -13.49 -3.86
N TYR A 99 -9.60 -12.47 -4.67
CA TYR A 99 -9.34 -11.08 -4.28
C TYR A 99 -10.39 -10.51 -3.30
N LEU A 100 -11.66 -10.88 -3.45
CA LEU A 100 -12.76 -10.28 -2.67
C LEU A 100 -13.11 -11.06 -1.40
N ALA A 101 -13.05 -12.40 -1.42
CA ALA A 101 -13.51 -13.23 -0.31
C ALA A 101 -12.36 -13.78 0.53
N ILE A 102 -11.33 -14.36 -0.09
CA ILE A 102 -10.13 -14.84 0.64
C ILE A 102 -9.30 -13.63 1.07
N ALA A 103 -9.05 -12.71 0.14
CA ALA A 103 -8.45 -11.41 0.37
C ALA A 103 -7.15 -11.47 1.19
N ASN A 104 -6.21 -12.33 0.75
CA ASN A 104 -4.89 -12.44 1.35
C ASN A 104 -4.17 -11.08 1.41
N TYR A 105 -3.22 -10.95 2.33
CA TYR A 105 -2.53 -9.69 2.58
C TYR A 105 -1.70 -9.23 1.37
N GLU A 106 -0.97 -10.15 0.76
CA GLU A 106 -0.14 -9.92 -0.43
C GLU A 106 -0.95 -9.48 -1.65
N ASP A 107 -2.21 -9.92 -1.76
CA ASP A 107 -3.10 -9.62 -2.87
C ASP A 107 -3.86 -8.29 -2.69
N ARG A 108 -3.97 -7.80 -1.45
CA ARG A 108 -4.69 -6.56 -1.13
C ARG A 108 -3.84 -5.31 -1.36
N PHE A 109 -2.55 -5.40 -1.11
CA PHE A 109 -1.65 -4.25 -1.09
C PHE A 109 -0.45 -4.47 -2.00
N VAL A 110 -0.62 -4.14 -3.28
CA VAL A 110 0.48 -4.08 -4.25
C VAL A 110 1.02 -2.65 -4.29
N ILE A 111 1.72 -2.25 -3.23
CA ILE A 111 2.34 -0.92 -3.12
C ILE A 111 3.84 -1.05 -3.38
N PRO A 112 4.35 -0.64 -4.56
CA PRO A 112 5.77 -0.69 -4.84
C PRO A 112 6.54 0.33 -3.99
N THR A 113 7.83 0.10 -3.79
CA THR A 113 8.70 1.07 -3.15
C THR A 113 8.78 2.34 -4.00
N SER A 114 8.52 3.49 -3.37
CA SER A 114 8.91 4.76 -3.96
C SER A 114 10.43 4.83 -3.91
N HIS A 115 11.07 4.75 -5.08
CA HIS A 115 12.53 4.71 -5.24
C HIS A 115 13.14 6.08 -4.85
N ARG A 116 13.15 6.40 -3.56
CA ARG A 116 13.60 7.69 -3.00
C ARG A 116 15.09 7.93 -3.22
N GLU A 117 15.86 6.85 -3.33
CA GLU A 117 17.28 6.84 -3.60
C GLU A 117 17.67 7.38 -4.97
N MET A 118 16.76 7.36 -5.96
CA MET A 118 17.05 7.91 -7.29
C MET A 118 16.92 9.44 -7.34
N ALA A 119 16.10 10.03 -6.47
CA ALA A 119 15.81 11.46 -6.47
C ALA A 119 16.59 12.24 -5.40
N ARG A 120 17.16 11.56 -4.41
CA ARG A 120 17.85 12.18 -3.28
C ARG A 120 19.11 11.42 -2.90
N ASP A 121 20.08 12.13 -2.34
CA ASP A 121 21.24 11.52 -1.68
C ASP A 121 20.78 10.74 -0.44
N ALA A 122 20.45 9.47 -0.63
CA ALA A 122 19.86 8.62 0.42
C ALA A 122 20.82 8.33 1.59
N PHE A 123 22.13 8.36 1.35
CA PHE A 123 23.14 8.07 2.37
C PHE A 123 23.19 9.12 3.50
N PRO A 124 23.30 10.43 3.21
CA PRO A 124 23.26 11.45 4.26
C PRO A 124 21.85 11.64 4.85
N GLU A 125 20.78 11.47 4.05
CA GLU A 125 19.39 11.53 4.55
C GLU A 125 19.14 10.42 5.58
N ARG A 126 19.57 9.17 5.33
CA ARG A 126 19.45 8.05 6.28
C ARG A 126 20.12 8.32 7.63
N ASN A 127 21.23 9.06 7.63
CA ASN A 127 22.03 9.29 8.84
C ASN A 127 21.56 10.49 9.68
N GLY A 128 20.85 11.44 9.06
CA GLY A 128 20.44 12.69 9.72
C GLY A 128 18.92 12.92 9.78
N CYS A 129 18.10 12.14 9.08
CA CYS A 129 16.65 12.33 9.08
C CYS A 129 16.04 12.02 10.46
N GLY A 130 15.18 12.92 10.96
CA GLY A 130 14.49 12.76 12.26
C GLY A 130 15.06 13.61 13.40
N PHE A 131 16.22 14.24 13.23
CA PHE A 131 16.79 15.17 14.20
C PHE A 131 16.25 16.59 13.99
N THR A 132 15.06 16.87 14.50
CA THR A 132 14.39 18.19 14.36
C THR A 132 14.89 19.21 15.40
N PHE A 133 16.20 19.46 15.45
CA PHE A 133 16.79 20.50 16.32
C PHE A 133 16.60 21.92 15.77
N GLY A 134 15.91 22.08 14.64
CA GLY A 134 15.64 23.38 14.02
C GLY A 134 16.87 23.97 13.33
N ASP A 135 17.49 23.23 12.42
CA ASP A 135 18.70 23.66 11.71
C ASP A 135 18.48 24.84 10.73
N GLY A 136 17.23 25.20 10.45
CA GLY A 136 16.86 26.31 9.58
C GLY A 136 17.27 26.12 8.12
N CYS A 137 17.64 24.91 7.71
CA CYS A 137 18.19 24.62 6.38
C CYS A 137 17.33 23.65 5.57
N HIS A 138 16.32 22.99 6.15
CA HIS A 138 15.41 22.12 5.40
C HIS A 138 14.43 22.92 4.50
N GLY A 139 14.22 22.47 3.26
CA GLY A 139 13.22 23.04 2.33
C GLY A 139 13.71 24.08 1.31
N SER A 140 14.99 24.45 1.32
CA SER A 140 15.61 25.33 0.30
C SER A 140 16.79 24.66 -0.39
N ASP A 141 16.91 24.77 -1.71
CA ASP A 141 18.06 24.22 -2.45
C ASP A 141 19.34 25.07 -2.29
N THR A 142 19.20 26.31 -1.83
CA THR A 142 20.35 27.21 -1.63
C THR A 142 21.06 26.92 -0.31
N LYS A 143 22.40 26.84 -0.32
CA LYS A 143 23.24 26.64 0.88
C LYS A 143 23.29 27.86 1.82
N PHE A 144 22.86 29.03 1.36
CA PHE A 144 22.89 30.26 2.14
C PHE A 144 21.69 30.33 3.09
N ASN A 145 21.94 30.69 4.35
CA ASN A 145 20.91 30.99 5.34
C ASN A 145 21.34 32.20 6.19
N LEU A 146 20.36 32.90 6.77
CA LEU A 146 20.59 34.10 7.59
C LEU A 146 21.22 33.78 8.95
N PHE A 147 21.06 32.53 9.43
CA PHE A 147 21.45 32.11 10.76
C PHE A 147 22.81 31.40 10.82
N ASN A 148 23.57 31.43 9.72
CA ASN A 148 24.88 30.76 9.57
C ASN A 148 24.87 29.30 10.07
N SER A 149 23.76 28.60 9.86
CA SER A 149 23.57 27.20 10.23
C SER A 149 23.92 26.28 9.06
N SER A 150 23.86 24.97 9.25
CA SER A 150 24.04 24.00 8.16
C SER A 150 23.15 22.79 8.37
N ARG A 151 22.74 22.14 7.27
CA ARG A 151 21.93 20.92 7.29
C ARG A 151 22.55 19.83 8.15
N ILE A 152 21.74 19.23 9.02
CA ILE A 152 22.13 18.10 9.88
C ILE A 152 22.30 16.83 9.04
N ASP A 153 21.51 16.68 7.99
CA ASP A 153 21.42 15.53 7.09
C ASP A 153 22.25 15.69 5.80
N ALA A 154 23.31 16.50 5.80
CA ALA A 154 24.17 16.74 4.64
C ALA A 154 25.67 16.66 4.96
N ILE A 155 26.47 16.19 4.00
CA ILE A 155 27.93 16.13 4.13
C ILE A 155 28.51 17.51 3.82
N LYS A 156 29.00 18.21 4.86
CA LYS A 156 29.66 19.53 4.71
C LYS A 156 31.15 19.43 4.41
N CYS A 157 31.79 18.34 4.82
CA CYS A 157 33.21 18.12 4.58
C CYS A 157 33.38 17.58 3.15
N SER A 158 33.83 18.43 2.23
CA SER A 158 34.19 17.97 0.89
C SER A 158 35.41 17.04 0.99
N THR A 159 35.31 15.85 0.40
CA THR A 159 36.47 14.98 0.23
C THR A 159 37.53 15.72 -0.57
N VAL A 160 38.60 16.15 0.11
CA VAL A 160 39.79 16.62 -0.59
C VAL A 160 40.42 15.38 -1.20
N ALA A 161 40.27 15.22 -2.51
CA ALA A 161 41.04 14.23 -3.26
C ALA A 161 42.51 14.66 -3.21
N VAL A 162 43.23 14.22 -2.18
CA VAL A 162 44.67 14.40 -2.13
C VAL A 162 45.26 13.44 -3.16
N LEU A 163 45.57 13.97 -4.34
CA LEU A 163 46.54 13.37 -5.25
C LEU A 163 47.90 13.35 -4.52
N MET A 164 48.21 12.29 -3.77
CA MET A 164 49.56 12.07 -3.25
C MET A 164 50.40 11.32 -4.28
N PRO A 165 51.60 11.81 -4.66
CA PRO A 165 52.67 10.94 -5.12
C PRO A 165 53.19 10.13 -3.93
N SER A 166 53.18 8.80 -4.09
CA SER A 166 53.84 7.76 -3.31
C SER A 166 54.75 8.16 -2.12
N LEU A 167 54.25 7.99 -0.89
CA LEU A 167 54.91 7.28 0.23
C LEU A 167 53.94 7.17 1.43
N MET A 168 53.79 5.96 1.98
CA MET A 168 52.95 5.57 3.14
C MET A 168 53.34 6.23 4.49
N PRO A 169 52.61 6.06 5.62
CA PRO A 169 51.25 5.52 5.84
C PRO A 169 50.33 6.41 6.73
N SER A 170 49.04 6.08 6.75
CA SER A 170 48.06 6.34 7.83
C SER A 170 48.02 7.75 8.45
N ILE A 171 47.35 8.70 7.80
CA ILE A 171 46.77 9.84 8.51
C ILE A 171 45.27 9.83 8.21
N SER A 172 44.52 9.27 9.16
CA SER A 172 43.06 9.36 9.20
C SER A 172 42.64 10.81 8.94
N PRO A 173 41.69 11.09 8.03
CA PRO A 173 41.19 12.44 7.88
C PRO A 173 40.54 12.82 9.22
N LYS A 174 41.17 13.74 9.95
CA LYS A 174 40.58 14.33 11.16
C LYS A 174 39.38 15.15 10.71
N CYS A 175 38.23 14.48 10.60
CA CYS A 175 36.94 15.14 10.64
C CYS A 175 36.81 15.73 12.05
N VAL A 176 37.10 17.03 12.18
CA VAL A 176 36.92 17.74 13.45
C VAL A 176 35.41 17.90 13.65
N ILE A 177 34.79 16.88 14.25
CA ILE A 177 33.47 17.01 14.86
C ILE A 177 33.65 18.01 16.00
N LYS A 178 33.24 19.25 15.78
CA LYS A 178 33.21 20.27 16.84
C LYS A 178 32.07 19.93 17.80
N ARG A 179 32.31 18.96 18.70
CA ARG A 179 31.45 18.73 19.86
C ARG A 179 31.56 19.98 20.74
N ARG A 180 30.50 20.79 20.80
CA ARG A 180 30.33 21.74 21.91
C ARG A 180 30.29 20.91 23.18
N GLY A 181 31.28 21.09 24.05
CA GLY A 181 31.37 20.39 25.32
C GLY A 181 30.17 20.72 26.19
N ASN A 182 29.42 19.70 26.58
CA ASN A 182 28.69 19.69 27.84
C ASN A 182 29.36 18.65 28.73
N ASN A 183 29.60 19.08 29.96
CA ASN A 183 30.30 18.42 31.04
C ASN A 183 29.61 17.09 31.40
N ALA A 184 30.24 15.94 31.10
CA ALA A 184 29.92 14.65 31.70
C ALA A 184 31.09 13.66 31.51
N ASN A 185 31.40 12.96 32.58
CA ASN A 185 32.56 12.11 32.87
C ASN A 185 32.90 11.02 31.81
N PRO A 186 34.17 10.57 31.69
CA PRO A 186 34.58 9.53 30.75
C PRO A 186 34.64 8.15 31.43
N GLN A 187 33.91 7.14 30.96
CA GLN A 187 34.32 5.74 31.19
C GLN A 187 33.61 4.77 30.24
N SER A 188 34.39 3.78 29.78
CA SER A 188 34.08 2.55 29.04
C SER A 188 33.75 2.62 27.55
N ASP A 189 34.82 2.51 26.76
CA ASP A 189 34.94 1.64 25.59
C ASP A 189 34.33 0.24 25.82
N TRP A 190 33.69 -0.32 24.80
CA TRP A 190 33.93 -1.70 24.34
C TRP A 190 33.68 -1.80 22.81
N PRO A 191 34.53 -2.52 22.07
CA PRO A 191 34.38 -2.80 20.64
C PRO A 191 33.64 -4.13 20.44
N VAL A 192 32.91 -4.29 19.33
CA VAL A 192 32.77 -5.61 18.69
C VAL A 192 32.35 -5.49 17.23
N ASP A 193 33.30 -5.92 16.42
CA ASP A 193 33.30 -6.43 15.05
C ASP A 193 31.97 -6.94 14.48
N GLY A 194 31.79 -6.69 13.18
CA GLY A 194 30.75 -7.35 12.40
C GLY A 194 31.04 -8.83 12.18
N VAL A 195 30.00 -9.59 11.82
CA VAL A 195 30.01 -10.68 10.82
C VAL A 195 28.56 -11.12 10.58
N SER A 196 28.31 -11.44 9.32
CA SER A 196 27.12 -12.04 8.71
C SER A 196 26.39 -13.13 9.50
N GLY A 197 25.07 -13.26 9.30
CA GLY A 197 24.37 -14.50 9.64
C GLY A 197 22.85 -14.48 9.61
N ARG A 198 22.27 -14.73 8.44
CA ARG A 198 20.99 -15.43 8.15
C ARG A 198 20.07 -15.86 9.32
N ARG A 199 18.76 -15.56 9.11
CA ARG A 199 17.53 -16.38 9.34
C ARG A 199 17.22 -16.71 10.84
N VAL A 200 16.02 -16.55 11.38
CA VAL A 200 14.81 -17.40 11.20
C VAL A 200 13.65 -16.76 12.02
N VAL A 201 12.43 -16.77 11.45
CA VAL A 201 11.08 -17.03 12.03
C VAL A 201 11.04 -17.16 13.58
N GLY A 202 10.26 -16.41 14.34
CA GLY A 202 8.80 -16.44 14.41
C GLY A 202 8.28 -17.57 15.34
N MET A 203 7.42 -17.20 16.30
CA MET A 203 6.50 -18.02 17.13
C MET A 203 6.87 -18.34 18.59
N SER A 204 5.79 -18.46 19.35
CA SER A 204 5.55 -18.91 20.74
C SER A 204 5.76 -17.86 21.82
N GLY A 205 4.84 -17.69 22.77
CA GLY A 205 3.59 -18.38 23.11
C GLY A 205 3.04 -17.75 24.39
#